data_AF-A0A418RGZ5-F1
#
_entry.id   AF-A0A418RGZ5-F1
#
_cell.length_a   1.000
_cell.length_b   1.000
_cell.length_c   1.000
_cell.angle_alpha   90.00
_cell.angle_beta   90.00
_cell.angle_gamma   90.00
#
_symmetry.space_group_name_H-M   'P 1'
#
loop_
_entity.id
_entity.type
_entity.pdbx_description
1 polymer ?
#
loop_
_entity_poly.entity_id
_entity_poly.type
_entity_poly.pdbx_seq_one_letter_code
_entity_poly.pdbx_strand_id
1 'polypeptide(L)'
;LQTVEVKVLDSLVGAEAQVAFDKMSASAEPAGQEAFDSLQQAHLNALNREEERGSRSFTARRKAIESVGLPEVRQYRLAKCAIEEKEWYKELKAAKQIVPELRPLLILHLGKGLV
;
A
#
# COMPACT_ATOMS: atom_id res chain seq x y z
N LEU A 1 9.95 33.02 -15.41
CA LEU A 1 10.92 32.08 -14.79
C LEU A 1 11.91 31.68 -15.88
N GLN A 2 13.12 32.25 -15.88
CA GLN A 2 14.18 31.78 -16.78
C GLN A 2 14.69 30.44 -16.23
N THR A 3 14.40 29.36 -16.94
CA THR A 3 15.04 28.06 -16.70
C THR A 3 16.47 28.14 -17.20
N VAL A 4 17.41 28.33 -16.27
CA VAL A 4 18.84 28.19 -16.55
C VAL A 4 19.12 26.73 -16.89
N GLU A 5 19.88 26.47 -17.95
CA GLU A 5 20.28 25.10 -18.29
C GLU A 5 21.10 24.48 -17.15
N VAL A 6 20.63 23.35 -16.63
CA VAL A 6 21.35 22.59 -15.61
C VAL A 6 22.48 21.83 -16.30
N LYS A 7 23.73 22.20 -15.99
CA LYS A 7 24.91 21.51 -16.48
C LYS A 7 25.34 20.45 -15.48
N VAL A 8 25.38 19.19 -15.92
CA VAL A 8 25.98 18.11 -15.13
C VAL A 8 27.49 18.36 -15.09
N LEU A 9 28.02 18.62 -13.90
CA LEU A 9 29.44 18.89 -13.70
C LEU A 9 30.24 17.60 -13.54
N ASP A 10 29.69 16.64 -12.80
CA ASP A 10 30.30 15.35 -12.54
C ASP A 10 29.22 14.33 -12.13
N SER A 11 29.61 13.06 -12.04
CA SER A 11 28.77 11.96 -11.56
C SER A 11 29.37 11.32 -10.32
N LEU A 12 28.54 11.08 -9.30
CA LEU A 12 28.93 10.28 -8.15
C LEU A 12 29.11 8.83 -8.59
N VAL A 13 30.30 8.26 -8.37
CA VAL A 13 30.62 6.87 -8.73
C VAL A 13 31.28 6.14 -7.57
N GLY A 14 31.17 4.81 -7.57
CA GLY A 14 31.84 3.95 -6.59
C GLY A 14 31.48 4.30 -5.14
N ALA A 15 32.51 4.44 -4.29
CA ALA A 15 32.33 4.67 -2.85
C ALA A 15 31.62 6.00 -2.52
N GLU A 16 31.83 7.04 -3.33
CA GLU A 16 31.21 8.35 -3.10
C GLU A 16 29.70 8.30 -3.33
N ALA A 17 29.25 7.57 -4.34
CA ALA A 17 27.84 7.32 -4.58
C ALA A 17 27.18 6.57 -3.43
N GLN A 18 27.86 5.56 -2.87
CA GLN A 18 27.34 4.80 -1.73
C GLN A 18 27.20 5.69 -0.49
N VAL A 19 28.21 6.49 -0.17
CA VAL A 19 28.16 7.40 0.98
C VAL A 19 27.06 8.45 0.83
N ALA A 20 26.86 8.98 -0.39
CA ALA A 20 25.77 9.91 -0.66
C ALA A 20 24.40 9.25 -0.51
N PHE A 21 24.25 8.01 -1.01
CA PHE A 21 23.04 7.21 -0.85
C PHE A 21 22.71 6.98 0.61
N ASP A 22 23.66 6.50 1.41
CA ASP A 22 23.41 6.16 2.82
C ASP A 22 23.00 7.40 3.63
N LYS A 23 23.67 8.54 3.40
CA LYS A 23 23.34 9.80 4.06
C LYS A 23 21.96 10.32 3.68
N MET A 24 21.62 10.27 2.39
CA MET A 24 20.32 10.73 1.91
C MET A 24 19.20 9.82 2.40
N SER A 25 19.38 8.50 2.36
CA SER A 25 18.42 7.53 2.88
C SER A 25 18.15 7.75 4.38
N ALA A 26 19.21 7.88 5.18
CA ALA A 26 19.10 8.13 6.62
C ALA A 26 18.38 9.45 6.96
N SER A 27 18.43 10.44 6.05
CA SER A 27 17.73 11.73 6.24
C SER A 27 16.30 11.69 5.68
N ALA A 28 16.06 10.91 4.63
CA ALA A 28 14.78 10.78 3.97
C ALA A 28 13.77 10.00 4.81
N GLU A 29 14.21 8.98 5.54
CA GLU A 29 13.35 8.19 6.44
C GLU A 29 12.61 9.06 7.48
N PRO A 30 13.29 9.84 8.35
CA PRO A 30 12.60 10.68 9.32
C PRO A 30 11.80 11.81 8.67
N ALA A 31 12.27 12.36 7.54
CA ALA A 31 11.54 13.40 6.81
C ALA A 31 10.23 12.88 6.17
N GLY A 32 10.20 11.59 5.79
CA GLY A 32 9.05 10.93 5.20
C GLY A 32 8.09 10.31 6.22
N GLN A 33 8.44 10.26 7.51
CA GLN A 33 7.70 9.54 8.55
C GLN A 33 6.23 9.96 8.63
N GLU A 34 5.94 11.26 8.64
CA GLU A 34 4.56 11.76 8.73
C GLU A 34 3.71 11.35 7.52
N ALA A 35 4.28 11.46 6.32
CA ALA A 35 3.61 11.04 5.09
C ALA A 35 3.38 9.51 5.08
N PHE A 36 4.37 8.74 5.54
CA PHE A 36 4.26 7.30 5.69
C PHE A 36 3.13 6.91 6.66
N ASP A 37 3.11 7.51 7.85
CA ASP A 37 2.11 7.22 8.87
C ASP A 37 0.70 7.55 8.38
N SER A 38 0.55 8.68 7.68
CA SER A 38 -0.72 9.07 7.07
C SER A 38 -1.22 8.06 6.04
N LEU A 39 -0.33 7.60 5.14
CA LEU A 39 -0.66 6.58 4.14
C LEU A 39 -1.00 5.23 4.78
N GLN A 40 -0.23 4.83 5.80
CA GLN A 40 -0.48 3.59 6.55
C GLN A 40 -1.86 3.64 7.24
N GLN A 41 -2.17 4.74 7.92
CA GLN A 41 -3.47 4.91 8.58
C GLN A 41 -4.62 4.94 7.58
N ALA A 42 -4.47 5.64 6.46
CA ALA A 42 -5.49 5.66 5.41
C ALA A 42 -5.77 4.26 4.84
N HIS A 43 -4.72 3.46 4.62
CA HIS A 43 -4.82 2.07 4.16
C HIS A 43 -5.52 1.17 5.16
N LEU A 44 -5.09 1.19 6.43
CA LEU A 44 -5.71 0.40 7.50
C LEU A 44 -7.19 0.75 7.67
N ASN A 45 -7.52 2.05 7.62
CA ASN A 45 -8.90 2.52 7.71
C ASN A 45 -9.75 2.05 6.51
N ALA A 46 -9.18 2.05 5.30
CA ALA A 46 -9.88 1.51 4.13
C ALA A 46 -10.14 0.00 4.28
N LEU A 47 -9.16 -0.77 4.73
CA LEU A 47 -9.31 -2.21 4.96
C LEU A 47 -10.34 -2.52 6.04
N ASN A 48 -10.37 -1.76 7.14
CA ASN A 48 -11.37 -1.92 8.19
C ASN A 48 -12.79 -1.68 7.67
N ARG A 49 -12.99 -0.63 6.86
CA ARG A 49 -14.28 -0.36 6.22
C ARG A 49 -14.70 -1.48 5.26
N GLU A 50 -13.75 -2.00 4.49
CA GLU A 50 -13.99 -3.16 3.62
C GLU A 50 -14.35 -4.42 4.41
N GLU A 51 -13.67 -4.67 5.52
CA GLU A 51 -13.95 -5.80 6.41
C GLU A 51 -15.37 -5.73 6.98
N GLU A 52 -15.75 -4.57 7.53
CA GLU A 52 -17.10 -4.35 8.07
C GLU A 52 -18.17 -4.52 7.00
N ARG A 53 -17.95 -3.94 5.81
CA ARG A 53 -18.88 -4.02 4.68
C ARG A 53 -19.04 -5.46 4.21
N GLY A 54 -17.94 -6.17 4.01
CA GLY A 54 -17.95 -7.57 3.58
C GLY A 54 -18.64 -8.47 4.59
N SER A 55 -18.29 -8.35 5.88
CA SER A 55 -18.90 -9.12 6.97
C SER A 55 -20.42 -8.91 7.06
N ARG A 56 -20.88 -7.65 6.96
CA ARG A 56 -22.31 -7.32 6.90
C ARG A 56 -22.99 -7.94 5.68
N SER A 57 -22.36 -7.85 4.51
CA SER A 57 -22.88 -8.41 3.26
C SER A 57 -23.04 -9.94 3.33
N PHE A 58 -22.00 -10.66 3.76
CA PHE A 58 -22.06 -12.13 3.91
C PHE A 58 -23.08 -12.57 4.97
N THR A 59 -23.19 -11.83 6.07
CA THR A 59 -24.21 -12.07 7.08
C THR A 59 -25.62 -11.90 6.54
N ALA A 60 -25.87 -10.82 5.79
CA ALA A 60 -27.17 -10.60 5.14
C ALA A 60 -27.48 -11.70 4.11
N ARG A 61 -26.49 -12.10 3.32
CA ARG A 61 -26.62 -13.15 2.32
C ARG A 61 -26.95 -14.51 2.93
N ARG A 62 -26.29 -14.89 4.04
CA ARG A 62 -26.63 -16.13 4.79
C ARG A 62 -28.08 -16.12 5.25
N LYS A 63 -28.52 -15.05 5.90
CA LYS A 63 -29.91 -14.88 6.36
C LYS A 63 -30.93 -15.02 5.21
N ALA A 64 -30.62 -14.43 4.06
CA ALA A 64 -31.46 -14.50 2.87
C ALA A 64 -31.49 -15.91 2.23
N ILE A 65 -30.42 -16.68 2.33
CA ILE A 65 -30.40 -18.08 1.86
C ILE A 65 -31.21 -18.97 2.79
N GLU A 66 -31.12 -18.74 4.11
CA GLU A 66 -31.84 -19.54 5.11
C GLU A 66 -33.36 -19.38 5.01
N SER A 67 -33.84 -18.19 4.60
CA SER A 67 -35.26 -17.85 4.59
C SER A 67 -36.08 -18.44 3.44
N VAL A 68 -35.45 -18.91 2.36
CA VAL A 68 -36.17 -19.37 1.16
C VAL A 68 -35.51 -20.59 0.51
N GLY A 69 -36.32 -21.58 0.14
CA GLY A 69 -35.96 -22.67 -0.76
C GLY A 69 -35.96 -24.07 -0.13
N LEU A 70 -35.84 -25.08 -0.98
CA LEU A 70 -35.71 -26.49 -0.57
C LEU A 70 -34.45 -26.70 0.28
N PRO A 71 -34.45 -27.60 1.28
CA PRO A 71 -33.31 -27.86 2.14
C PRO A 71 -31.99 -28.08 1.39
N GLU A 72 -32.01 -28.87 0.33
CA GLU A 72 -30.85 -29.25 -0.48
C GLU A 72 -30.24 -28.03 -1.20
N VAL A 73 -31.11 -27.17 -1.75
CA VAL A 73 -30.70 -25.94 -2.43
C VAL A 73 -30.13 -24.94 -1.44
N ARG A 74 -30.72 -24.81 -0.24
CA ARG A 74 -30.20 -23.95 0.82
C ARG A 74 -28.81 -24.40 1.27
N GLN A 75 -28.64 -25.70 1.52
CA GLN A 75 -27.35 -26.25 1.95
C GLN A 75 -26.25 -26.01 0.91
N TYR A 76 -26.54 -26.23 -0.37
CA TYR A 76 -25.62 -25.92 -1.46
C TYR A 76 -25.23 -24.43 -1.49
N ARG A 77 -26.22 -23.52 -1.42
CA ARG A 77 -25.97 -22.07 -1.45
C ARG A 77 -25.19 -21.58 -0.22
N LEU A 78 -25.45 -22.14 0.95
CA LEU A 78 -24.69 -21.85 2.19
C LEU A 78 -23.24 -22.30 2.07
N ALA A 79 -23.01 -23.53 1.60
CA ALA A 79 -21.65 -24.04 1.40
C ALA A 79 -20.86 -23.17 0.41
N LYS A 80 -21.49 -22.79 -0.71
CA LYS A 80 -20.88 -21.87 -1.68
C LYS A 80 -20.58 -20.50 -1.06
N CYS A 81 -21.52 -19.92 -0.31
CA CYS A 81 -21.32 -18.65 0.37
C CYS A 81 -20.15 -18.68 1.37
N ALA A 82 -19.97 -19.81 2.09
CA ALA A 82 -18.86 -19.96 3.03
C ALA A 82 -17.50 -20.09 2.35
N ILE A 83 -17.44 -20.73 1.17
CA ILE A 83 -16.22 -20.79 0.35
C ILE A 83 -15.83 -19.38 -0.11
N GLU A 84 -16.78 -18.65 -0.68
CA GLU A 84 -16.57 -17.27 -1.15
C GLU A 84 -16.11 -16.34 -0.01
N GLU A 85 -16.73 -16.43 1.18
CA GLU A 85 -16.33 -15.64 2.35
C GLU A 85 -14.90 -15.98 2.81
N LYS A 86 -14.53 -17.27 2.77
CA LYS A 86 -13.17 -17.71 3.13
C LYS A 86 -12.13 -17.20 2.13
N GLU A 87 -12.44 -17.20 0.85
CA GLU A 87 -11.57 -16.65 -0.20
C GLU A 87 -11.41 -15.14 -0.03
N TRP A 88 -12.51 -14.42 0.13
CA TRP A 88 -12.50 -12.99 0.41
C TRP A 88 -11.67 -12.64 1.66
N TYR A 89 -11.80 -13.39 2.75
CA TYR A 89 -11.02 -13.17 3.97
C TYR A 89 -9.52 -13.38 3.75
N LYS A 90 -9.13 -14.34 2.89
CA LYS A 90 -7.72 -14.53 2.51
C LYS A 90 -7.18 -13.33 1.74
N GLU A 91 -7.94 -12.80 0.78
CA GLU A 91 -7.56 -11.62 0.00
C GLU A 91 -7.42 -10.40 0.91
N LEU A 92 -8.39 -10.18 1.81
CA LEU A 92 -8.34 -9.10 2.79
C LEU A 92 -7.09 -9.22 3.69
N LYS A 93 -6.75 -10.44 4.13
CA LYS A 93 -5.55 -10.69 4.94
C LYS A 93 -4.27 -10.44 4.15
N ALA A 94 -4.22 -10.78 2.85
CA ALA A 94 -3.09 -10.48 2.00
C ALA A 94 -2.91 -8.96 1.81
N ALA A 95 -4.00 -8.22 1.60
CA ALA A 95 -3.97 -6.76 1.46
C ALA A 95 -3.47 -6.04 2.73
N LYS A 96 -3.72 -6.61 3.92
CA LYS A 96 -3.16 -6.13 5.20
C LYS A 96 -1.64 -6.23 5.29
N GLN A 97 -0.98 -7.06 4.46
CA GLN A 97 0.47 -7.28 4.50
C GLN A 97 1.27 -6.35 3.57
N ILE A 98 0.61 -5.54 2.75
CA ILE A 98 1.30 -4.61 1.84
C ILE A 98 1.96 -3.50 2.67
N VAL A 99 3.27 -3.29 2.46
CA VAL A 99 4.07 -2.27 3.15
C VAL A 99 4.50 -1.20 2.14
N PRO A 100 4.43 0.11 2.48
CA PRO A 100 4.97 1.17 1.64
C PRO A 100 6.50 1.07 1.51
N GLU A 101 7.04 1.35 0.32
CA GLU A 101 8.49 1.35 0.05
C GLU A 101 9.00 2.78 -0.19
N LEU A 102 10.14 3.13 0.41
CA LEU A 102 10.87 4.36 0.11
C LEU A 102 12.02 4.02 -0.85
N ARG A 103 11.93 4.51 -2.10
CA ARG A 103 12.94 4.25 -3.13
C ARG A 103 13.51 5.58 -3.68
N PRO A 104 14.82 5.84 -3.55
CA PRO A 104 15.42 7.01 -4.16
C PRO A 104 15.47 6.83 -5.68
N LEU A 105 14.93 7.81 -6.41
CA LEU A 105 14.96 7.84 -7.88
C LEU A 105 16.18 8.58 -8.42
N LEU A 106 16.62 9.63 -7.71
CA LEU A 106 17.73 10.48 -8.10
C LEU A 106 18.34 11.17 -6.87
N ILE A 107 19.67 11.23 -6.80
CA ILE A 107 20.42 12.01 -5.82
C ILE A 107 21.24 13.03 -6.58
N LEU A 108 21.09 14.32 -6.22
CA LEU A 108 21.79 15.43 -6.84
C LEU A 108 22.55 16.20 -5.77
N HIS A 109 23.80 16.57 -6.09
CA HIS A 109 24.57 17.51 -5.30
C HIS A 109 24.63 18.86 -6.02
N LEU A 110 24.22 19.93 -5.35
CA LEU A 110 24.27 21.29 -5.90
C LEU A 110 25.60 21.94 -5.52
N GLY A 111 26.49 22.12 -6.51
CA GLY A 111 27.71 22.91 -6.37
C GLY A 111 27.47 24.41 -6.61
N LYS A 112 28.39 25.26 -6.15
CA LYS A 112 28.42 26.67 -6.56
C LYS A 112 28.81 26.74 -8.04
N GLY A 113 28.03 27.47 -8.84
CA GLY A 113 28.40 27.77 -10.22
C GLY A 113 29.72 28.53 -10.26
N LEU A 114 30.66 28.06 -11.08
CA LEU A 114 31.83 28.86 -11.46
C LEU A 114 31.31 30.00 -12.33
N VAL A 115 31.30 31.21 -11.76
CA VAL A 115 31.04 32.46 -12.48
C VAL A 115 32.33 32.90 -13.17
#